data_AF-A0A1S9CFZ6-F1
#
_entry.id   AF-A0A1S9CFZ6-F1
#
_cell.length_a   1.000
_cell.length_b   1.000
_cell.length_c   1.000
_cell.angle_alpha   90.00
_cell.angle_beta   90.00
_cell.angle_gamma   90.00
#
_symmetry.space_group_name_H-M   'P 1'
#
loop_
_entity.id
_entity.type
_entity.pdbx_description
1 polymer ?
#
loop_
_entity_poly.entity_id
_entity_poly.type
_entity_poly.pdbx_seq_one_letter_code
_entity_poly.pdbx_strand_id
1 'polypeptide(L)'
;MLEPSYSQLMERINEDAGNHKITSRYSIIIATAKRARQIIELINQEAAGELRDKRKIEEAIDFRERLRTTKPTSIAVNELYRGEIKIKERDVM
;
A
#
# COMPACT_ATOMS: atom_id res chain seq x y z
N MET A 1 -17.22 -6.61 5.19
CA MET A 1 -17.22 -5.77 3.97
C MET A 1 -15.87 -5.07 3.89
N LEU A 2 -15.28 -4.86 2.72
CA LEU A 2 -14.05 -4.06 2.60
C LEU A 2 -14.39 -2.62 3.00
N GLU A 3 -13.63 -2.07 3.94
CA GLU A 3 -13.67 -0.65 4.28
C GLU A 3 -12.30 -0.03 4.00
N PRO A 4 -12.25 1.07 3.24
CA PRO A 4 -13.32 1.64 2.39
C PRO A 4 -13.77 0.67 1.27
N SER A 5 -14.95 0.90 0.71
CA SER A 5 -15.48 0.12 -0.42
C SER A 5 -14.67 0.39 -1.71
N TYR A 6 -14.75 -0.52 -2.68
CA TYR A 6 -14.09 -0.33 -3.98
C TYR A 6 -14.54 0.92 -4.72
N SER A 7 -15.82 1.30 -4.61
CA SER A 7 -16.33 2.51 -5.25
C SER A 7 -15.70 3.76 -4.62
N GLN A 8 -15.62 3.81 -3.28
CA GLN A 8 -14.96 4.91 -2.56
C GLN A 8 -13.47 4.98 -2.88
N LEU A 9 -12.79 3.83 -3.01
CA LEU A 9 -11.40 3.78 -3.43
C LEU A 9 -11.23 4.33 -4.84
N MET A 10 -12.06 3.91 -5.80
CA MET A 10 -11.98 4.37 -7.18
C MET A 10 -12.26 5.86 -7.32
N GLU A 11 -13.25 6.39 -6.60
CA GLU A 11 -13.54 7.83 -6.57
C GLU A 11 -12.32 8.58 -6.06
N ARG A 12 -11.85 8.23 -4.86
CA ARG A 12 -10.72 8.89 -4.19
C ARG A 12 -9.43 8.85 -5.00
N ILE A 13 -9.09 7.71 -5.61
CA ILE A 13 -7.87 7.55 -6.41
C ILE A 13 -7.96 8.38 -7.71
N ASN A 14 -9.16 8.57 -8.26
CA ASN A 14 -9.36 9.25 -9.53
C ASN A 14 -9.65 10.75 -9.42
N GLU A 15 -9.77 11.31 -8.20
CA GLU A 15 -10.03 12.73 -7.96
C GLU A 15 -9.09 13.65 -8.76
N ASP A 16 -7.79 13.30 -8.84
CA ASP A 16 -6.76 14.09 -9.54
C ASP A 16 -6.15 13.35 -10.76
N ALA A 17 -6.78 12.30 -11.26
CA ALA A 17 -6.17 11.40 -12.25
C ALA A 17 -6.12 11.95 -13.69
N GLY A 18 -6.81 13.06 -13.98
CA GLY A 18 -6.92 13.61 -15.34
C GLY A 18 -7.39 12.54 -16.34
N ASN A 19 -6.55 12.25 -17.35
CA ASN A 19 -6.83 11.22 -18.36
C ASN A 19 -6.45 9.80 -17.94
N HIS A 20 -5.67 9.60 -16.87
CA HIS A 20 -5.15 8.29 -16.45
C HIS A 20 -5.99 7.67 -15.33
N LYS A 21 -7.29 7.46 -15.60
CA LYS A 21 -8.23 6.95 -14.59
C LYS A 21 -8.08 5.45 -14.37
N ILE A 22 -8.04 5.03 -13.10
CA ILE A 22 -8.11 3.64 -12.68
C ILE A 22 -9.57 3.18 -12.68
N THR A 23 -9.93 2.29 -13.62
CA THR A 23 -11.31 1.80 -13.78
C THR A 23 -11.52 0.36 -13.32
N SER A 24 -10.44 -0.41 -13.15
CA SER A 24 -10.51 -1.83 -12.80
C SER A 24 -10.23 -2.09 -11.32
N ARG A 25 -11.10 -2.87 -10.68
CA ARG A 25 -10.91 -3.35 -9.30
C ARG A 25 -9.66 -4.20 -9.15
N TYR A 26 -9.26 -4.91 -10.21
CA TYR A 26 -8.05 -5.71 -10.21
C TYR A 26 -6.79 -4.85 -10.05
N SER A 27 -6.77 -3.64 -10.61
CA SER A 27 -5.64 -2.70 -10.43
C SER A 27 -5.44 -2.35 -8.96
N ILE A 28 -6.54 -2.11 -8.23
CA ILE A 28 -6.53 -1.83 -6.79
C ILE A 28 -6.00 -3.06 -6.03
N ILE A 29 -6.52 -4.26 -6.34
CA ILE A 29 -6.08 -5.50 -5.70
C ILE A 29 -4.58 -5.76 -5.94
N ILE A 30 -4.11 -5.62 -7.18
CA ILE A 30 -2.71 -5.84 -7.54
C ILE A 30 -1.82 -4.82 -6.83
N ALA A 31 -2.18 -3.54 -6.85
CA ALA A 31 -1.40 -2.48 -6.20
C ALA A 31 -1.32 -2.68 -4.69
N THR A 32 -2.45 -2.95 -4.03
CA THR A 32 -2.51 -3.18 -2.58
C THR A 32 -1.78 -4.46 -2.19
N ALA A 33 -1.84 -5.53 -2.99
CA ALA A 33 -1.08 -6.75 -2.76
C ALA A 33 0.43 -6.57 -2.96
N LYS A 34 0.84 -5.79 -3.97
CA LYS A 34 2.25 -5.40 -4.17
C LYS A 34 2.77 -4.59 -2.98
N ARG A 35 2.02 -3.59 -2.51
CA ARG A 35 2.40 -2.79 -1.34
C ARG A 35 2.45 -3.62 -0.06
N ALA A 36 1.47 -4.48 0.18
CA ALA A 36 1.48 -5.41 1.32
C ALA A 36 2.74 -6.28 1.36
N ARG A 37 3.21 -6.75 0.18
CA ARG A 37 4.47 -7.49 0.08
C ARG A 37 5.69 -6.63 0.42
N GLN A 38 5.75 -5.39 -0.08
CA GLN A 38 6.83 -4.46 0.24
C GLN A 38 6.95 -4.18 1.74
N ILE A 39 5.81 -4.07 2.44
CA ILE A 39 5.79 -3.89 3.91
C ILE A 39 6.43 -5.10 4.60
N ILE A 40 6.04 -6.32 4.22
CA ILE A 40 6.59 -7.56 4.79
C ILE A 40 8.09 -7.68 4.47
N GLU A 41 8.47 -7.38 3.24
CA GLU A 41 9.87 -7.42 2.79
C GLU A 41 10.74 -6.44 3.59
N LEU A 42 10.26 -5.21 3.81
CA LEU A 42 10.96 -4.21 4.60
C LEU A 42 11.20 -4.66 6.05
N ILE A 43 10.20 -5.27 6.68
CA ILE A 43 10.32 -5.83 8.04
C ILE A 43 11.32 -6.98 8.07
N ASN A 44 11.30 -7.86 7.07
CA ASN A 44 12.24 -8.97 7.01
C ASN A 44 13.69 -8.48 6.83
N GLN A 45 13.90 -7.44 6.01
CA GLN A 45 15.22 -6.80 5.85
C GLN A 45 15.70 -6.13 7.15
N GLU A 46 14.80 -5.53 7.92
CA GLU A 46 15.11 -4.99 9.25
C GLU A 46 15.52 -6.10 10.22
N ALA A 47 14.73 -7.17 10.30
CA ALA A 47 15.00 -8.31 11.17
C ALA A 47 16.30 -9.05 10.82
N ALA A 48 16.67 -9.07 9.53
CA ALA A 48 17.93 -9.63 9.05
C ALA A 48 19.15 -8.71 9.28
N GLY A 49 18.94 -7.45 9.72
CA GLY A 49 20.00 -6.47 9.92
C GLY A 49 20.61 -5.92 8.62
N GLU A 50 19.89 -6.06 7.50
CA GLU A 50 20.37 -5.64 6.17
C GLU A 50 20.14 -4.14 5.91
N LEU A 51 19.20 -3.52 6.63
CA LEU A 51 18.89 -2.11 6.50
C LEU A 51 19.99 -1.23 7.11
N ARG A 52 20.57 -0.35 6.29
CA ARG A 52 21.56 0.67 6.72
C ARG A 52 20.96 2.07 6.86
N ASP A 53 19.82 2.31 6.22
CA ASP A 53 19.16 3.61 6.24
C ASP A 53 18.27 3.73 7.49
N LYS A 54 18.61 4.69 8.35
CA LYS A 54 17.87 4.98 9.59
C LYS A 54 16.37 5.22 9.34
N ARG A 55 16.00 5.87 8.24
CA ARG A 55 14.59 6.15 7.92
C ARG A 55 13.81 4.87 7.64
N LYS A 56 14.43 3.94 6.90
CA LYS A 56 13.84 2.63 6.59
C LYS A 56 13.71 1.75 7.82
N ILE A 57 14.67 1.84 8.74
CA ILE A 57 14.60 1.13 10.03
C ILE A 57 13.43 1.66 10.86
N GLU A 58 13.29 2.98 10.99
CA GLU A 58 12.17 3.60 11.70
C GLU A 58 10.82 3.21 11.07
N GLU A 59 10.73 3.23 9.74
CA GLU A 59 9.54 2.82 8.99
C GLU A 59 9.23 1.32 9.20
N ALA A 60 10.23 0.45 9.18
CA ALA A 60 10.06 -0.99 9.44
C ALA A 60 9.54 -1.25 10.87
N ILE A 61 10.03 -0.52 11.86
CA ILE A 61 9.59 -0.62 13.25
C ILE A 61 8.12 -0.17 13.38
N ASP A 62 7.73 0.94 12.74
CA ASP A 62 6.33 1.39 12.70
C ASP A 62 5.41 0.32 12.09
N PHE A 63 5.79 -0.23 10.94
CA PHE A 63 5.00 -1.29 10.32
C PHE A 63 4.91 -2.54 11.18
N ARG A 64 5.98 -2.93 11.85
CA ARG A 64 5.97 -4.08 12.77
C ARG A 64 4.98 -3.89 13.91
N GLU A 65 4.87 -2.68 14.46
CA GLU A 65 3.86 -2.37 15.49
C GLU A 65 2.44 -2.39 14.91
N ARG A 66 2.21 -1.79 13.74
CA ARG A 66 0.89 -1.77 13.08
C ARG A 66 0.40 -3.18 12.70
N LEU A 67 1.30 -4.08 12.33
CA LEU A 67 0.97 -5.46 11.97
C LEU A 67 0.50 -6.33 13.14
N ARG A 68 0.69 -5.88 14.39
CA ARG A 68 0.15 -6.58 15.57
C ARG A 68 -1.37 -6.59 15.61
N THR A 69 -2.00 -5.56 15.03
CA THR A 69 -3.46 -5.36 15.09
C THR A 69 -4.11 -5.33 13.71
N THR A 70 -3.35 -5.02 12.66
CA THR A 70 -3.88 -4.78 11.32
C THR A 70 -3.20 -5.66 10.28
N LYS A 71 -3.97 -6.22 9.34
CA LYS A 71 -3.42 -7.00 8.23
C LYS A 71 -2.61 -6.11 7.28
N PRO A 72 -1.55 -6.63 6.64
CA PRO A 72 -0.71 -5.85 5.73
C PRO A 72 -1.50 -5.32 4.52
N THR A 73 -2.47 -6.10 4.03
CA THR A 73 -3.36 -5.67 2.94
C THR A 73 -4.30 -4.54 3.37
N SER A 74 -4.79 -4.56 4.61
CA SER A 74 -5.62 -3.48 5.16
C SER A 74 -4.81 -2.20 5.35
N ILE A 75 -3.55 -2.31 5.78
CA ILE A 75 -2.62 -1.17 5.81
C ILE A 75 -2.48 -0.59 4.40
N ALA A 76 -2.15 -1.41 3.41
CA ALA A 76 -1.98 -0.96 2.04
C ALA A 76 -3.23 -0.30 1.43
N VAL A 77 -4.43 -0.83 1.73
CA VAL A 77 -5.71 -0.23 1.31
C VAL A 77 -5.90 1.16 1.95
N ASN A 78 -5.56 1.31 3.22
CA ASN A 78 -5.67 2.58 3.93
C ASN A 78 -4.66 3.61 3.42
N GLU A 79 -3.41 3.21 3.18
CA GLU A 79 -2.39 4.08 2.57
C GLU A 79 -2.83 4.56 1.18
N LEU A 80 -3.42 3.65 0.38
CA LEU A 80 -3.96 3.98 -0.94
C LEU A 80 -5.10 4.98 -0.84
N TYR A 81 -6.04 4.77 0.07
CA TYR A 81 -7.18 5.66 0.29
C TYR A 81 -6.75 7.05 0.78
N ARG A 82 -5.71 7.11 1.62
CA ARG A 82 -5.12 8.37 2.09
C ARG A 82 -4.32 9.11 1.03
N GLY A 83 -3.97 8.43 -0.07
CA GLY A 83 -3.14 8.97 -1.16
C GLY A 83 -1.64 8.93 -0.86
N GLU A 84 -1.23 8.18 0.17
CA GLU A 84 0.18 7.96 0.54
C GLU A 84 0.91 7.12 -0.52
N ILE A 85 0.17 6.22 -1.18
CA ILE A 85 0.63 5.48 -2.36
C ILE A 85 -0.24 5.82 -3.57
N LYS A 86 0.35 5.76 -4.77
CA LYS A 86 -0.34 5.97 -6.04
C LYS A 86 -0.15 4.76 -6.95
N ILE A 87 -1.21 4.35 -7.64
CA ILE A 87 -1.14 3.30 -8.66
C ILE A 87 -0.54 3.92 -9.92
N LYS A 88 0.57 3.37 -10.42
CA LYS A 88 1.14 3.75 -11.72
C LYS A 88 0.67 2.75 -12.78
N GLU A 89 0.57 3.16 -14.05
CA GLU A 89 0.20 2.26 -15.15
C GLU A 89 1.09 1.00 -15.22
N ARG A 90 2.39 1.14 -14.94
CA ARG A 90 3.34 0.02 -14.86
C ARG A 90 3.05 -0.97 -13.73
N ASP A 91 2.18 -0.63 -12.79
CA ASP A 91 1.80 -1.55 -11.70
C ASP A 91 0.67 -2.50 -12.11
N VAL A 92 -0.01 -2.23 -13.24
CA VAL A 92 -1.21 -2.95 -13.70
C VAL A 92 -0.94 -3.83 -14.93
N MET A 93 0.20 -3.63 -15.61
CA MET A 93 0.68 -4.42 -16.76
C MET A 93 1.87 -5.32 -16.40
#